data_AF-A0A2G9P761-F1
#
_entry.id   AF-A0A2G9P761-F1
#
_cell.length_a   1.000
_cell.length_b   1.000
_cell.length_c   1.000
_cell.angle_alpha   90.00
_cell.angle_beta   90.00
_cell.angle_gamma   90.00
#
_symmetry.space_group_name_H-M   'P 1'
#
loop_
_entity.id
_entity.type
_entity.pdbx_description
1 polymer ?
#
loop_
_entity_poly.entity_id
_entity_poly.type
_entity_poly.pdbx_seq_one_letter_code
_entity_poly.pdbx_strand_id
1 'polypeptide(L)'
;MNNKLLAFLFVLVFLFGCTSEPATKNEILYKGIDFAPVPDNCADKQDNACELFACMADQCWCRQGPEMIVLDGFTSLQTEEEIKDYFEEKRDEITGTSQLEVTKAVKLNSVFWNVFFETENGEQVLTVAADGTVIETVCGV
;
A
#
# COMPACT_ATOMS: atom_id res chain seq x y z
N MET A 1 0.16 -60.06 32.35
CA MET A 1 0.31 -58.68 31.81
C MET A 1 0.50 -58.80 30.30
N ASN A 2 -0.56 -58.57 29.52
CA ASN A 2 -0.52 -58.65 28.05
C ASN A 2 -0.68 -57.23 27.49
N ASN A 3 0.43 -56.55 27.23
CA ASN A 3 0.47 -55.24 26.55
C ASN A 3 0.47 -55.44 25.03
N LYS A 4 -0.67 -55.84 24.48
CA LYS A 4 -0.95 -55.78 23.03
C LYS A 4 -2.10 -54.80 22.79
N LEU A 5 -1.78 -53.51 22.93
CA LEU A 5 -2.58 -52.39 22.44
C LEU A 5 -1.57 -51.42 21.78
N LEU A 6 -0.85 -51.86 20.74
CA LEU A 6 -1.29 -51.66 19.35
C LEU A 6 -1.79 -50.22 19.16
N ALA A 7 -0.87 -49.24 19.14
CA ALA A 7 -0.19 -48.79 17.91
C ALA A 7 -1.12 -48.20 16.85
N PHE A 8 -2.26 -47.61 17.23
CA PHE A 8 -3.25 -47.17 16.25
C PHE A 8 -3.96 -45.85 16.62
N LEU A 9 -3.24 -44.78 17.00
CA LEU A 9 -3.90 -43.44 17.10
C LEU A 9 -2.98 -42.23 17.28
N PHE A 10 -1.87 -42.12 16.54
CA PHE A 10 -1.07 -40.88 16.53
C PHE A 10 -0.45 -40.53 15.16
N VAL A 11 -1.10 -40.93 14.06
CA VAL A 11 -0.73 -40.55 12.68
C VAL A 11 -1.71 -39.51 12.09
N LEU A 12 -2.49 -38.83 12.94
CA LEU A 12 -3.62 -38.01 12.49
C LEU A 12 -3.66 -36.59 13.07
N VAL A 13 -2.49 -36.00 13.36
CA VAL A 13 -2.38 -34.60 13.82
C VAL A 13 -1.18 -33.88 13.16
N PHE A 14 -1.02 -34.00 11.84
CA PHE A 14 -0.15 -33.11 11.05
C PHE A 14 -0.71 -32.86 9.63
N LEU A 15 -2.04 -32.99 9.46
CA LEU A 15 -2.76 -32.74 8.20
C LEU A 15 -3.84 -31.65 8.34
N PHE A 16 -3.66 -30.72 9.27
CA PHE A 16 -4.39 -29.45 9.34
C PHE A 16 -3.37 -28.38 9.77
N GLY A 17 -3.08 -27.31 9.05
CA GLY A 17 -3.57 -26.86 7.76
C GLY A 17 -2.65 -25.74 7.26
N CYS A 18 -1.70 -26.07 6.39
CA CYS A 18 -1.32 -25.12 5.35
C CYS A 18 -2.37 -25.26 4.24
N THR A 19 -3.60 -24.83 4.51
CA THR A 19 -4.46 -24.37 3.43
C THR A 19 -4.09 -22.91 3.21
N SER A 20 -2.87 -22.67 2.70
CA SER A 20 -2.69 -21.51 1.85
C SER A 20 -3.57 -21.80 0.65
N GLU A 21 -4.73 -21.15 0.60
CA GLU A 21 -5.50 -21.06 -0.63
C GLU A 21 -4.50 -20.72 -1.75
N PRO A 22 -4.48 -21.47 -2.87
CA PRO A 22 -3.65 -21.05 -3.99
C PRO A 22 -4.16 -19.67 -4.36
N ALA A 23 -3.28 -18.67 -4.22
CA ALA A 23 -3.50 -17.32 -4.70
C ALA A 23 -4.26 -17.40 -6.01
N THR A 24 -5.41 -16.73 -6.07
CA THR A 24 -6.23 -16.58 -7.25
C THR A 24 -5.30 -16.28 -8.42
N LYS A 25 -5.10 -17.29 -9.26
CA LYS A 25 -4.18 -17.27 -10.38
C LYS A 25 -4.64 -16.13 -11.29
N ASN A 26 -3.77 -15.12 -11.46
CA ASN A 26 -3.87 -13.98 -12.39
C ASN A 26 -4.32 -12.62 -11.82
N GLU A 27 -4.23 -12.36 -10.51
CA GLU A 27 -4.27 -10.94 -10.07
C GLU A 27 -2.99 -10.22 -10.49
N ILE A 28 -3.15 -9.06 -11.14
CA ILE A 28 -2.05 -8.17 -11.51
C ILE A 28 -1.72 -7.37 -10.24
N LEU A 29 -0.46 -7.42 -9.82
CA LEU A 29 -0.02 -6.85 -8.55
C LEU A 29 0.85 -5.63 -8.81
N TYR A 30 0.58 -4.52 -8.10
CA TYR A 30 1.40 -3.32 -8.19
C TYR A 30 2.84 -3.63 -7.77
N LYS A 31 3.77 -3.58 -8.73
CA LYS A 31 5.20 -3.89 -8.53
C LYS A 31 5.47 -5.22 -7.78
N GLY A 32 4.57 -6.20 -7.93
CA GLY A 32 4.68 -7.51 -7.27
C GLY A 32 4.32 -7.53 -5.79
N ILE A 33 3.73 -6.46 -5.24
CA ILE A 33 3.25 -6.39 -3.86
C ILE A 33 1.95 -7.20 -3.75
N ASP A 34 1.99 -8.26 -2.93
CA ASP A 34 0.96 -9.29 -2.82
C ASP A 34 -0.40 -8.79 -2.31
N PHE A 35 -0.42 -7.73 -1.50
CA PHE A 35 -1.65 -7.12 -0.98
C PHE A 35 -2.16 -5.92 -1.79
N ALA A 36 -1.52 -5.59 -2.91
CA ALA A 36 -1.82 -4.40 -3.71
C ALA A 36 -2.29 -4.77 -5.14
N PRO A 37 -3.47 -5.42 -5.28
CA PRO A 37 -4.01 -5.76 -6.59
C PRO A 37 -4.34 -4.52 -7.41
N VAL A 38 -4.04 -4.57 -8.70
CA VAL A 38 -4.33 -3.56 -9.72
C VAL A 38 -5.49 -4.07 -10.59
N PRO A 39 -6.57 -3.27 -10.77
CA PRO A 39 -7.65 -3.61 -11.68
C PRO A 39 -7.16 -3.83 -13.12
N ASP A 40 -7.73 -4.80 -13.84
CA ASP A 40 -7.34 -5.14 -15.21
C ASP A 40 -7.35 -3.93 -16.16
N ASN A 41 -8.31 -3.02 -15.99
CA ASN A 41 -8.43 -1.80 -16.81
C ASN A 41 -7.34 -0.74 -16.53
N CYS A 42 -6.51 -0.94 -15.49
CA CYS A 42 -5.40 -0.07 -15.11
C CYS A 42 -4.04 -0.79 -15.17
N ALA A 43 -4.02 -2.06 -15.58
CA ALA A 43 -2.83 -2.91 -15.54
C ALA A 43 -1.67 -2.39 -16.39
N ASP A 44 -1.96 -1.74 -17.53
CA ASP A 44 -0.97 -1.13 -18.41
C ASP A 44 -0.21 0.05 -17.76
N LYS A 45 -0.68 0.52 -16.59
CA LYS A 45 -0.18 1.70 -15.88
C LYS A 45 0.59 1.34 -14.62
N GLN A 46 0.71 0.05 -14.27
CA GLN A 46 1.27 -0.39 -12.98
C GLN A 46 2.70 0.10 -12.71
N ASP A 47 3.47 0.41 -13.76
CA ASP A 47 4.85 0.88 -13.65
C ASP A 47 4.97 2.40 -13.47
N ASN A 48 3.86 3.14 -13.56
CA ASN A 48 3.80 4.59 -13.39
C ASN A 48 2.75 4.95 -12.32
N ALA A 49 3.22 5.29 -11.12
CA ALA A 49 2.35 5.60 -9.97
C ALA A 49 1.30 6.68 -10.29
N CYS A 50 1.63 7.67 -11.11
CA CYS A 50 0.71 8.75 -11.45
C CYS A 50 -0.37 8.35 -12.46
N GLU A 51 0.00 7.61 -13.50
CA GLU A 51 -0.97 7.07 -14.44
C GLU A 51 -1.88 6.03 -13.78
N LEU A 52 -1.30 5.21 -12.90
CA LEU A 52 -2.03 4.23 -12.12
C LEU A 52 -3.02 4.91 -11.17
N PHE A 53 -2.57 5.94 -10.43
CA PHE A 53 -3.43 6.72 -9.55
C PHE A 53 -4.59 7.34 -10.32
N ALA A 54 -4.34 7.99 -11.46
CA ALA A 54 -5.37 8.59 -12.29
C ALA A 54 -6.38 7.57 -12.87
N CYS A 55 -5.99 6.31 -12.98
CA CYS A 55 -6.88 5.24 -13.42
C CYS A 55 -7.71 4.62 -12.27
N MET A 56 -7.12 4.52 -11.07
CA MET A 56 -7.73 3.86 -9.92
C MET A 56 -8.50 4.81 -8.99
N ALA A 57 -8.23 6.11 -9.04
CA ALA A 57 -8.89 7.11 -8.21
C ALA A 57 -9.87 7.94 -9.06
N ASP A 58 -11.15 7.82 -8.74
CA ASP A 58 -12.21 8.53 -9.46
C ASP A 58 -12.07 10.05 -9.33
N GLN A 59 -12.13 10.74 -10.47
CA GLN A 59 -12.00 12.21 -10.55
C GLN A 59 -10.71 12.78 -9.96
N CYS A 60 -9.65 11.97 -9.79
CA CYS A 60 -8.34 12.43 -9.31
C CYS A 60 -7.23 12.17 -10.33
N TRP A 61 -6.17 12.98 -10.28
CA TRP A 61 -4.98 12.86 -11.13
C TRP A 61 -3.74 13.38 -10.41
N CYS A 62 -2.55 12.96 -10.84
CA CYS A 62 -1.32 13.61 -10.39
C CYS A 62 -1.26 15.05 -10.90
N ARG A 63 -0.73 15.96 -10.08
CA ARG A 63 -0.44 17.32 -10.52
C ARG A 63 0.50 17.30 -11.72
N GLN A 64 0.28 18.18 -12.69
CA GLN A 64 1.20 18.32 -13.83
C GLN A 64 2.41 19.17 -13.43
N GLY A 65 3.62 18.69 -13.70
CA GLY A 65 4.86 19.45 -13.45
C GLY A 65 6.07 18.55 -13.20
N PRO A 66 7.27 19.13 -13.05
CA PRO A 66 8.51 18.39 -12.83
C PRO A 66 8.61 17.70 -11.46
N GLU A 67 7.75 18.04 -10.49
CA GLU A 67 7.81 17.58 -9.08
C GLU A 67 6.60 16.71 -8.68
N MET A 68 5.97 16.04 -9.65
CA MET A 68 4.78 15.21 -9.43
C MET A 68 5.03 13.95 -8.59
N ILE A 69 6.25 13.40 -8.67
CA ILE A 69 6.75 12.37 -7.75
C ILE A 69 7.69 13.09 -6.80
N VAL A 70 7.29 13.15 -5.53
CA VAL A 70 8.04 13.81 -4.46
C VAL A 70 9.14 12.88 -3.94
N LEU A 71 8.85 11.59 -3.88
CA LEU A 71 9.78 10.56 -3.42
C LEU A 71 9.51 9.24 -4.12
N ASP A 72 10.55 8.59 -4.61
CA ASP A 72 10.47 7.23 -5.17
C ASP A 72 10.37 6.17 -4.06
N GLY A 73 9.45 5.22 -4.25
CA GLY A 73 9.17 4.15 -3.29
C GLY A 73 10.04 2.91 -3.46
N PHE A 74 10.50 2.35 -2.33
CA PHE A 74 11.20 1.07 -2.25
C PHE A 74 10.79 0.22 -1.04
N THR A 75 9.62 0.50 -0.44
CA THR A 75 9.17 -0.08 0.83
C THR A 75 7.73 -0.56 0.72
N SER A 76 7.44 -1.78 1.13
CA SER A 76 6.06 -2.30 1.13
C SER A 76 5.30 -1.79 2.35
N LEU A 77 4.24 -1.01 2.13
CA LEU A 77 3.41 -0.37 3.16
C LEU A 77 1.95 -0.84 3.01
N GLN A 78 1.39 -1.47 4.04
CA GLN A 78 0.09 -2.15 3.96
C GLN A 78 -0.98 -1.49 4.83
N THR A 79 -0.58 -0.92 5.96
CA THR A 79 -1.47 -0.43 7.00
C THR A 79 -1.42 1.09 7.12
N GLU A 80 -2.46 1.68 7.72
CA GLU A 80 -2.49 3.12 7.99
C GLU A 80 -1.33 3.55 8.90
N GLU A 81 -1.00 2.73 9.90
CA GLU A 81 0.10 2.98 10.85
C GLU A 81 1.45 2.99 10.13
N GLU A 82 1.74 2.00 9.28
CA GLU A 82 2.98 1.96 8.49
C GLU A 82 3.11 3.16 7.55
N ILE A 83 2.00 3.61 6.94
CA ILE A 83 1.99 4.79 6.06
C ILE A 83 2.32 6.06 6.87
N LYS A 84 1.75 6.21 8.07
CA LYS A 84 2.05 7.34 8.94
C LYS A 84 3.51 7.33 9.40
N ASP A 85 3.97 6.19 9.92
CA ASP A 85 5.35 6.03 10.39
C ASP A 85 6.36 6.31 9.27
N TYR A 86 6.09 5.77 8.07
CA TYR A 86 6.89 6.01 6.88
C TYR A 86 6.92 7.50 6.51
N PHE A 87 5.77 8.16 6.49
CA PHE A 87 5.70 9.58 6.16
C PHE A 87 6.41 10.43 7.21
N GLU A 88 6.29 10.11 8.49
CA GLU A 88 7.01 10.81 9.58
C GLU A 88 8.53 10.62 9.47
N GLU A 89 9.00 9.40 9.15
CA GLU A 89 10.42 9.12 8.91
C GLU A 89 10.96 9.92 7.71
N LYS A 90 10.16 10.03 6.65
CA LYS A 90 10.54 10.68 5.38
C LYS A 90 10.13 12.14 5.27
N ARG A 91 9.49 12.70 6.29
CA ARG A 91 8.87 14.02 6.23
C ARG A 91 9.82 15.13 5.78
N ASP A 92 11.04 15.14 6.30
CA ASP A 92 12.03 16.18 5.98
C ASP A 92 12.45 16.11 4.50
N GLU A 93 12.50 14.90 3.93
CA GLU A 93 12.79 14.65 2.52
C GLU A 93 11.58 15.02 1.62
N ILE A 94 10.38 14.68 2.06
CA ILE A 94 9.12 14.93 1.34
C ILE A 94 8.76 16.43 1.32
N THR A 95 8.98 17.14 2.43
CA THR A 95 8.41 18.47 2.66
C THR A 95 9.46 19.57 2.89
N GLY A 96 10.73 19.19 3.11
CA GLY A 96 11.80 20.12 3.45
C GLY A 96 11.77 20.63 4.89
N THR A 97 10.90 20.09 5.77
CA THR A 97 10.77 20.54 7.16
C THR A 97 10.44 19.39 8.13
N SER A 98 10.94 19.49 9.36
CA SER A 98 10.72 18.52 10.45
C SER A 98 9.57 18.85 11.39
N GLN A 99 8.83 19.92 11.11
CA GLN A 99 7.83 20.44 12.05
C GLN A 99 6.39 20.05 11.72
N LEU A 100 6.16 19.31 10.63
CA LEU A 100 4.81 18.92 10.24
C LEU A 100 4.35 17.69 11.01
N GLU A 101 3.11 17.72 11.44
CA GLU A 101 2.46 16.58 12.10
C GLU A 101 1.52 15.91 11.10
N VAL A 102 1.65 14.59 10.96
CA VAL A 102 0.71 13.79 10.19
C VAL A 102 -0.57 13.65 10.99
N THR A 103 -1.65 14.29 10.53
CA THR A 103 -2.93 14.25 11.23
C THR A 103 -3.65 12.94 10.97
N LYS A 104 -3.59 12.43 9.74
CA LYS A 104 -4.32 11.24 9.33
C LYS A 104 -3.75 10.63 8.06
N ALA A 105 -3.85 9.30 7.92
CA ALA A 105 -3.74 8.62 6.64
C ALA A 105 -5.08 7.93 6.30
N VAL A 106 -5.51 7.98 5.04
CA VAL A 106 -6.78 7.43 4.57
C VAL A 106 -6.52 6.53 3.38
N LYS A 107 -6.84 5.26 3.50
CA LYS A 107 -6.77 4.31 2.38
C LYS A 107 -7.80 4.69 1.31
N LEU A 108 -7.35 4.87 0.08
CA LEU A 108 -8.21 5.16 -1.08
C LEU A 108 -8.59 3.87 -1.80
N ASN A 109 -7.61 2.99 -2.02
CA ASN A 109 -7.79 1.69 -2.66
C ASN A 109 -6.68 0.74 -2.21
N SER A 110 -6.50 -0.39 -2.90
CA SER A 110 -5.46 -1.39 -2.59
C SER A 110 -4.03 -0.85 -2.67
N VAL A 111 -3.79 0.19 -3.48
CA VAL A 111 -2.44 0.70 -3.81
C VAL A 111 -2.17 2.06 -3.16
N PHE A 112 -3.17 2.91 -2.95
CA PHE A 112 -2.95 4.31 -2.57
C PHE A 112 -3.62 4.72 -1.27
N TRP A 113 -2.93 5.62 -0.55
CA TRP A 113 -3.39 6.30 0.65
C TRP A 113 -3.21 7.81 0.49
N ASN A 114 -4.14 8.60 1.01
CA ASN A 114 -3.94 10.04 1.23
C ASN A 114 -3.42 10.28 2.63
N VAL A 115 -2.34 11.04 2.74
CA VAL A 115 -1.76 11.47 4.01
C VAL A 115 -1.99 12.96 4.17
N PHE A 116 -2.68 13.30 5.26
CA PHE A 116 -3.02 14.67 5.64
C PHE A 116 -2.03 15.14 6.70
N PHE A 117 -1.54 16.37 6.55
CA PHE A 117 -0.61 16.98 7.48
C PHE A 117 -0.85 18.48 7.57
N GLU A 118 -0.59 19.04 8.75
CA GLU A 118 -0.80 20.47 8.99
C GLU A 118 0.44 21.28 8.64
N THR A 119 0.24 22.35 7.88
CA THR A 119 1.26 23.34 7.55
C THR A 119 0.87 24.71 8.10
N GLU A 120 1.77 25.69 8.06
CA GLU A 120 1.42 27.08 8.41
C GLU A 120 0.29 27.67 7.55
N ASN A 121 0.08 27.12 6.35
CA ASN A 121 -0.96 27.53 5.41
C ASN A 121 -2.24 26.68 5.50
N GLY A 122 -2.32 25.81 6.52
CA GLY A 122 -3.42 24.86 6.74
C GLY A 122 -3.09 23.43 6.29
N GLU A 123 -4.11 22.59 6.32
CA GLU A 123 -4.01 21.16 5.98
C GLU A 123 -3.62 20.99 4.51
N GLN A 124 -2.61 20.14 4.29
CA GLN A 124 -2.21 19.68 2.97
C GLN A 124 -2.36 18.16 2.87
N VAL A 125 -2.38 17.69 1.63
CA VAL A 125 -2.53 16.26 1.32
C VAL A 125 -1.49 15.84 0.30
N LEU A 126 -0.85 14.71 0.57
CA LEU A 126 -0.05 13.97 -0.41
C LEU A 126 -0.59 12.56 -0.52
N THR A 127 -0.35 11.92 -1.66
CA THR A 127 -0.73 10.52 -1.86
C THR A 127 0.51 9.63 -1.79
N VAL A 128 0.40 8.53 -1.05
CA VAL A 128 1.44 7.53 -0.88
C VAL A 128 0.96 6.21 -1.50
N ALA A 129 1.78 5.63 -2.37
CA ALA A 129 1.56 4.31 -2.95
C ALA A 129 2.05 3.19 -2.01
N ALA A 130 1.59 1.95 -2.23
CA ALA A 130 1.92 0.78 -1.43
C ALA A 130 3.42 0.43 -1.43
N ASP A 131 4.19 0.95 -2.37
CA ASP A 131 5.65 0.81 -2.43
C ASP A 131 6.39 1.99 -1.76
N GLY A 132 5.67 2.93 -1.15
CA GLY A 132 6.21 4.13 -0.52
C GLY A 132 6.39 5.30 -1.48
N THR A 133 6.05 5.17 -2.77
CA THR A 133 6.16 6.30 -3.70
C THR A 133 5.21 7.42 -3.26
N VAL A 134 5.72 8.64 -3.11
CA VAL A 134 4.94 9.82 -2.71
C VAL A 134 4.70 10.70 -3.93
N ILE A 135 3.45 11.04 -4.18
CA ILE A 135 3.01 11.81 -5.35
C ILE A 135 2.12 12.99 -4.96
N GLU A 136 2.25 14.09 -5.69
CA GLU A 136 1.31 15.22 -5.60
C GLU A 136 0.07 14.93 -6.45
N THR A 137 -1.11 15.02 -5.83
CA THR A 137 -2.38 14.71 -6.50
C THR A 137 -3.38 15.86 -6.39
N VAL A 138 -4.32 15.88 -7.32
CA VAL A 138 -5.44 16.82 -7.41
C VAL A 138 -6.70 16.02 -7.69
N CYS A 139 -7.79 16.32 -6.98
CA CYS A 139 -9.10 15.74 -7.24
C CYS A 139 -10.07 16.84 -7.69
N GLY A 140 -10.83 16.58 -8.75
CA GLY A 140 -11.90 17.44 -9.24
C GLY A 140 -13.10 17.36 -8.29
N VAL A 141 -13.58 18.53 -7.86
CA VAL A 141 -14.84 18.71 -7.11
C VAL A 141 -16.02 18.89 -8.06
#